data_AF-A0A831JR36-F1
#
_entry.id   AF-A0A831JR36-F1
#
_cell.length_a   1.000
_cell.length_b   1.000
_cell.length_c   1.000
_cell.angle_alpha   90.00
_cell.angle_beta   90.00
_cell.angle_gamma   90.00
#
_symmetry.space_group_name_H-M   'P 1'
#
loop_
_entity.id
_entity.type
_entity.pdbx_description
1 polymer ?
#
loop_
_entity_poly.entity_id
_entity_poly.type
_entity_poly.pdbx_seq_one_letter_code
_entity_poly.pdbx_strand_id
1 'polypeptide(L)'
;MKRFLNIIMVISACMVLAVSCKEEDNVVSEFSIDKTEIAVGADGGSELLEIKGNVKWQGTSESSWLKFSPSNGEGAATCEVLVDSSVVAEPREGVITFMAAGQTTATTVKVMQMGYAKGIFVSEEDRTISLENSAKLEERFFEVTMMANVNFDVRVNNLPDEDGTVSDKEWLKYKKETPNYDYGDRPRLLKLHFDWDDQHG
;
A
#
# COMPACT_ATOMS: atom_id res chain seq x y z
N MET A 1 -27.19 -101.49 -23.69
CA MET A 1 -27.64 -101.21 -22.31
C MET A 1 -26.43 -101.31 -21.39
N LYS A 2 -26.12 -100.25 -20.61
CA LYS A 2 -25.33 -100.22 -19.34
C LYS A 2 -23.87 -100.73 -19.46
N ARG A 3 -22.79 -100.04 -19.08
CA ARG A 3 -22.54 -98.84 -18.24
C ARG A 3 -21.18 -98.25 -18.69
N PHE A 4 -21.09 -96.93 -18.78
CA PHE A 4 -19.88 -96.21 -19.20
C PHE A 4 -18.85 -96.06 -18.07
N LEU A 5 -17.61 -96.01 -18.52
CA LEU A 5 -16.33 -96.05 -17.82
C LEU A 5 -15.77 -94.62 -17.69
N ASN A 6 -15.36 -94.25 -16.47
CA ASN A 6 -14.28 -93.33 -16.06
C ASN A 6 -13.90 -92.05 -16.86
N ILE A 7 -13.88 -90.93 -16.09
CA ILE A 7 -12.82 -89.90 -15.97
C ILE A 7 -12.60 -88.96 -17.17
N ILE A 8 -12.88 -87.67 -17.01
CA ILE A 8 -11.92 -86.55 -16.90
C ILE A 8 -12.72 -85.23 -16.86
N MET A 9 -12.48 -84.49 -15.78
CA MET A 9 -13.03 -83.21 -15.39
C MET A 9 -12.26 -82.08 -16.09
N VAL A 10 -12.92 -81.30 -16.95
CA VAL A 10 -12.43 -79.97 -17.37
C VAL A 10 -13.63 -79.03 -17.48
N ILE A 11 -13.99 -78.39 -16.37
CA ILE A 11 -14.87 -77.23 -16.39
C ILE A 11 -13.96 -76.02 -16.62
N SER A 12 -13.90 -75.58 -17.87
CA SER A 12 -13.22 -74.34 -18.26
C SER A 12 -14.05 -73.15 -17.79
N ALA A 13 -13.77 -72.68 -16.57
CA ALA A 13 -14.26 -71.41 -16.07
C ALA A 13 -13.47 -70.28 -16.75
N CYS A 14 -14.05 -69.67 -17.78
CA CYS A 14 -13.59 -68.37 -18.28
C CYS A 14 -13.93 -67.31 -17.23
N MET A 15 -13.04 -67.14 -16.25
CA MET A 15 -13.03 -65.99 -15.35
C MET A 15 -12.57 -64.78 -16.16
N VAL A 16 -13.51 -64.05 -16.74
CA VAL A 16 -13.24 -62.71 -17.30
C VAL A 16 -13.00 -61.79 -16.12
N LEU A 17 -11.74 -61.54 -15.79
CA LEU A 17 -11.36 -60.44 -14.92
C LEU A 17 -11.61 -59.15 -15.70
N ALA A 18 -12.79 -58.56 -15.49
CA ALA A 18 -12.98 -57.16 -15.82
C ALA A 18 -12.05 -56.37 -14.92
N VAL A 19 -10.90 -55.97 -15.47
CA VAL A 19 -10.07 -54.93 -14.89
C VAL A 19 -10.91 -53.66 -14.95
N SER A 20 -11.62 -53.38 -13.85
CA SER A 20 -12.16 -52.05 -13.58
C SER A 20 -10.96 -51.18 -13.25
N CYS A 21 -10.35 -50.59 -14.28
CA CYS A 21 -9.56 -49.39 -14.08
C CYS A 21 -10.52 -48.38 -13.46
N LYS A 22 -10.35 -48.09 -12.17
CA LYS A 22 -10.88 -46.85 -11.62
C LYS A 22 -10.17 -45.74 -12.37
N GLU A 23 -10.90 -45.06 -13.25
CA GLU A 23 -10.49 -43.73 -13.68
C GLU A 23 -10.48 -42.88 -12.40
N GLU A 24 -9.29 -42.73 -11.81
CA GLU A 24 -9.07 -41.66 -10.85
C GLU A 24 -9.12 -40.38 -11.67
N ASP A 25 -10.23 -39.65 -11.55
CA ASP A 25 -10.33 -38.28 -12.04
C ASP A 25 -9.17 -37.48 -11.43
N ASN A 26 -8.11 -37.29 -12.22
CA ASN A 26 -6.98 -36.48 -11.82
C ASN A 26 -7.41 -35.01 -11.96
N VAL A 27 -8.09 -34.52 -10.92
CA VAL A 27 -8.46 -33.10 -10.81
C VAL A 27 -7.16 -32.31 -10.68
N VAL A 28 -6.74 -31.70 -11.80
CA VAL A 28 -5.57 -30.82 -11.81
C VAL A 28 -5.84 -29.64 -10.88
N SER A 29 -4.97 -29.49 -9.89
CA SER A 29 -5.02 -28.37 -8.94
C SER A 29 -4.48 -27.12 -9.61
N GLU A 30 -5.34 -26.12 -9.81
CA GLU A 30 -4.99 -24.82 -10.36
C GLU A 30 -5.09 -23.75 -9.28
N PHE A 31 -4.05 -22.94 -9.15
CA PHE A 31 -4.03 -21.77 -8.27
C PHE A 31 -3.02 -20.75 -8.79
N SER A 32 -3.47 -19.51 -8.96
CA SER A 32 -2.65 -18.36 -9.39
C SER A 32 -3.19 -17.07 -8.80
N ILE A 33 -2.31 -16.07 -8.71
CA ILE A 33 -2.61 -14.70 -8.27
C ILE A 33 -2.18 -13.77 -9.41
N ASP A 34 -2.99 -12.75 -9.69
CA ASP A 34 -2.77 -11.80 -10.78
C ASP A 34 -1.52 -10.91 -10.60
N LYS A 35 -1.11 -10.66 -9.36
CA LYS A 35 0.05 -9.84 -9.01
C LYS A 35 1.03 -10.59 -8.10
N THR A 36 2.32 -10.36 -8.35
CA THR A 36 3.41 -10.83 -7.48
C THR A 36 4.02 -9.71 -6.64
N GLU A 37 3.69 -8.45 -6.95
CA GLU A 37 4.18 -7.27 -6.24
C GLU A 37 3.08 -6.19 -6.14
N ILE A 38 3.06 -5.49 -5.01
CA ILE A 38 2.25 -4.31 -4.73
C ILE A 38 3.22 -3.22 -4.26
N ALA A 39 3.15 -2.04 -4.87
CA ALA A 39 3.93 -0.87 -4.46
C ALA A 39 2.99 0.26 -4.04
N VAL A 40 3.17 0.78 -2.83
CA VAL A 40 2.35 1.88 -2.29
C VAL A 40 3.21 3.00 -1.70
N GLY A 41 2.64 4.20 -1.71
CA GLY A 41 3.24 5.37 -1.06
C GLY A 41 3.25 5.28 0.47
N ALA A 42 3.86 6.27 1.10
CA ALA A 42 3.97 6.34 2.56
C ALA A 42 2.62 6.44 3.27
N ASP A 43 1.59 6.98 2.62
CA ASP A 43 0.24 7.03 3.18
C ASP A 43 -0.44 5.64 3.25
N GLY A 44 0.15 4.63 2.60
CA GLY A 44 -0.46 3.31 2.47
C GLY A 44 -1.57 3.31 1.43
N GLY A 45 -2.59 2.48 1.64
CA GLY A 45 -3.72 2.38 0.73
C GLY A 45 -4.34 0.98 0.68
N SER A 46 -5.21 0.78 -0.30
CA SER A 46 -5.80 -0.53 -0.60
C SER A 46 -5.47 -0.96 -2.02
N GLU A 47 -5.26 -2.25 -2.20
CA GLU A 47 -5.01 -2.87 -3.50
C GLU A 47 -5.80 -4.19 -3.58
N LEU A 48 -6.38 -4.48 -4.75
CA LEU A 48 -7.09 -5.74 -4.98
C LEU A 48 -6.17 -6.78 -5.63
N LEU A 49 -6.24 -8.01 -5.14
CA LEU A 49 -5.66 -9.21 -5.73
C LEU A 49 -6.77 -10.12 -6.26
N GLU A 50 -6.60 -10.62 -7.48
CA GLU A 50 -7.46 -11.66 -8.05
C GLU A 50 -6.81 -13.02 -7.88
N ILE A 51 -7.48 -13.88 -7.13
CA ILE A 51 -7.14 -15.30 -6.99
C ILE A 51 -7.94 -16.09 -8.01
N LYS A 52 -7.25 -16.89 -8.81
CA LYS A 52 -7.86 -17.84 -9.77
C LYS A 52 -7.45 -19.26 -9.41
N GLY A 53 -8.39 -20.19 -9.50
CA GLY A 53 -8.12 -21.58 -9.20
C GLY A 53 -9.37 -22.36 -8.82
N ASN A 54 -9.16 -23.63 -8.47
CA ASN A 54 -10.21 -24.59 -8.14
C ASN A 54 -9.96 -25.34 -6.83
N VAL A 55 -8.98 -24.91 -6.04
CA VAL A 55 -8.57 -25.56 -4.78
C VAL A 55 -8.74 -24.66 -3.57
N LYS A 56 -8.71 -25.25 -2.38
CA LYS A 56 -8.62 -24.53 -1.11
C LYS A 56 -7.26 -23.85 -0.97
N TRP A 57 -7.25 -22.68 -0.35
CA TRP A 57 -6.03 -21.91 -0.12
C TRP A 57 -6.08 -21.14 1.20
N GLN A 58 -4.91 -20.84 1.74
CA GLN A 58 -4.72 -20.03 2.95
C GLN A 58 -3.57 -19.05 2.73
N GLY A 59 -3.83 -17.78 3.00
CA GLY A 59 -2.85 -16.70 3.01
C GLY A 59 -2.39 -16.37 4.43
N THR A 60 -1.12 -16.01 4.58
CA THR A 60 -0.50 -15.56 5.83
C THR A 60 0.45 -14.38 5.59
N SER A 61 0.64 -13.54 6.60
CA SER A 61 1.69 -12.52 6.61
C SER A 61 2.11 -12.22 8.04
N GLU A 62 3.41 -12.02 8.26
CA GLU A 62 3.99 -11.64 9.55
C GLU A 62 4.07 -10.11 9.73
N SER A 63 3.67 -9.35 8.71
CA SER A 63 3.73 -7.89 8.73
C SER A 63 2.52 -7.28 9.42
N SER A 64 2.71 -6.70 10.62
CA SER A 64 1.63 -6.12 11.42
C SER A 64 0.90 -4.93 10.80
N TRP A 65 1.51 -4.29 9.81
CA TRP A 65 1.00 -3.14 9.04
C TRP A 65 0.32 -3.56 7.72
N LEU A 66 0.27 -4.86 7.43
CA LEU A 66 -0.42 -5.45 6.29
C LEU A 66 -1.62 -6.25 6.77
N LYS A 67 -2.79 -5.99 6.20
CA LYS A 67 -4.00 -6.79 6.39
C LYS A 67 -4.51 -7.21 5.03
N PHE A 68 -5.15 -8.37 4.97
CA PHE A 68 -5.81 -8.80 3.74
C PHE A 68 -7.00 -9.70 4.04
N SER A 69 -8.01 -9.66 3.19
CA SER A 69 -9.23 -10.44 3.35
C SER A 69 -9.83 -10.82 1.99
N PRO A 70 -10.30 -12.07 1.81
CA PRO A 70 -10.27 -13.14 2.80
C PRO A 70 -8.86 -13.74 2.96
N SER A 71 -8.54 -14.23 4.17
CA SER A 71 -7.24 -14.88 4.45
C SER A 71 -7.22 -16.36 4.11
N ASN A 72 -8.35 -16.94 3.72
CA ASN A 72 -8.50 -18.30 3.25
C ASN A 72 -9.74 -18.40 2.38
N GLY A 73 -9.80 -19.42 1.53
CA GLY A 73 -10.94 -19.62 0.64
C GLY A 73 -10.82 -20.90 -0.18
N GLU A 74 -11.76 -21.07 -1.10
CA GLU A 74 -11.80 -22.18 -2.04
C GLU A 74 -12.17 -21.66 -3.43
N GLY A 75 -11.38 -22.03 -4.43
CA GLY A 75 -11.53 -21.55 -5.79
C GLY A 75 -11.16 -20.06 -5.94
N ALA A 76 -11.77 -19.42 -6.94
CA ALA A 76 -11.52 -18.02 -7.27
C ALA A 76 -12.08 -17.05 -6.21
N ALA A 77 -11.36 -15.96 -5.97
CA ALA A 77 -11.77 -14.91 -5.04
C ALA A 77 -11.10 -13.56 -5.37
N THR A 78 -11.70 -12.48 -4.88
CA THR A 78 -11.05 -11.16 -4.82
C THR A 78 -10.60 -10.92 -3.39
N CYS A 79 -9.31 -10.69 -3.21
CA CYS A 79 -8.70 -10.40 -1.91
C CYS A 79 -8.32 -8.92 -1.85
N GLU A 80 -8.84 -8.19 -0.88
CA GLU A 80 -8.42 -6.80 -0.63
C GLU A 80 -7.22 -6.81 0.31
N VAL A 81 -6.14 -6.16 -0.11
CA VAL A 81 -4.93 -5.89 0.69
C VAL A 81 -5.01 -4.45 1.19
N LEU A 82 -4.92 -4.28 2.50
CA LEU A 82 -4.88 -2.98 3.17
C LEU A 82 -3.48 -2.77 3.75
N VAL A 83 -2.88 -1.63 3.41
CA VAL A 83 -1.57 -1.21 3.89
C VAL A 83 -1.73 0.02 4.77
N ASP A 84 -1.38 -0.10 6.05
CA ASP A 84 -1.40 1.03 6.98
C ASP A 84 -0.36 2.09 6.58
N SER A 85 -0.61 3.37 6.88
CA SER A 85 0.37 4.44 6.64
C SER A 85 1.71 4.14 7.33
N SER A 86 2.82 4.46 6.68
CA SER A 86 4.15 4.33 7.23
C SER A 86 4.34 5.24 8.45
N VAL A 87 5.21 4.82 9.37
CA VAL A 87 5.65 5.60 10.53
C VAL A 87 7.16 5.81 10.54
N VAL A 88 7.85 5.38 9.46
CA VAL A 88 9.30 5.41 9.29
C VAL A 88 9.68 6.15 8.01
N ALA A 89 10.91 6.66 7.96
CA ALA A 89 11.44 7.35 6.78
C ALA A 89 11.90 6.40 5.68
N GLU A 90 12.41 5.22 6.07
CA GLU A 90 12.92 4.23 5.13
C GLU A 90 11.79 3.36 4.55
N PRO A 91 11.92 2.90 3.30
CA PRO A 91 11.00 1.91 2.74
C PRO A 91 10.96 0.64 3.59
N ARG A 92 9.79 0.03 3.67
CA ARG A 92 9.59 -1.27 4.33
C ARG A 92 8.97 -2.28 3.38
N GLU A 93 9.29 -3.54 3.62
CA GLU A 93 8.85 -4.67 2.81
C GLU A 93 8.11 -5.68 3.67
N GLY A 94 7.00 -6.18 3.15
CA GLY A 94 6.24 -7.29 3.72
C GLY A 94 5.91 -8.31 2.64
N VAL A 95 5.59 -9.52 3.06
CA VAL A 95 5.25 -10.61 2.14
C VAL A 95 3.95 -11.25 2.59
N ILE A 96 3.04 -11.46 1.64
CA ILE A 96 1.85 -12.30 1.82
C ILE A 96 2.16 -13.64 1.16
N THR A 97 2.05 -14.72 1.92
CA THR A 97 2.35 -16.09 1.47
C THR A 97 1.05 -16.89 1.39
N PHE A 98 0.74 -17.40 0.20
CA PHE A 98 -0.42 -18.25 -0.06
C PHE A 98 0.01 -19.71 -0.25
N MET A 99 -0.63 -20.61 0.50
CA MET A 99 -0.52 -22.05 0.34
C MET A 99 -1.83 -22.60 -0.22
N ALA A 100 -1.76 -23.26 -1.38
CA ALA A 100 -2.90 -23.88 -2.03
C ALA A 100 -2.85 -25.41 -1.89
N ALA A 101 -4.00 -26.04 -1.64
CA ALA A 101 -4.10 -27.48 -1.54
C ALA A 101 -3.66 -28.14 -2.87
N GLY A 102 -2.84 -29.19 -2.78
CA GLY A 102 -2.29 -29.88 -3.95
C GLY A 102 -1.05 -29.20 -4.56
N GLN A 103 -0.69 -27.98 -4.14
CA GLN A 103 0.58 -27.35 -4.52
C GLN A 103 1.66 -27.60 -3.47
N THR A 104 2.90 -27.85 -3.93
CA THR A 104 4.07 -28.06 -3.07
C THR A 104 4.87 -26.79 -2.81
N THR A 105 4.64 -25.75 -3.61
CA THR A 105 5.29 -24.43 -3.52
C THR A 105 4.30 -23.37 -3.10
N ALA A 106 4.74 -22.44 -2.26
CA ALA A 106 3.96 -21.27 -1.92
C ALA A 106 3.97 -20.24 -3.06
N THR A 107 2.86 -19.51 -3.21
CA THR A 107 2.80 -18.31 -4.04
C THR A 107 2.92 -17.09 -3.14
N THR A 108 3.83 -16.18 -3.46
CA THR A 108 4.09 -15.00 -2.64
C THR A 108 3.74 -13.71 -3.37
N VAL A 109 3.15 -12.76 -2.65
CA VAL A 109 2.96 -11.37 -3.09
C VAL A 109 3.84 -10.49 -2.21
N LYS A 110 4.80 -9.81 -2.82
CA LYS A 110 5.66 -8.83 -2.16
C LYS A 110 4.92 -7.50 -2.06
N VAL A 111 4.97 -6.85 -0.90
CA VAL A 111 4.40 -5.51 -0.70
C VAL A 111 5.52 -4.57 -0.30
N MET A 112 5.83 -3.62 -1.17
CA MET A 112 6.80 -2.56 -0.93
C MET A 112 6.05 -1.27 -0.59
N GLN A 113 6.34 -0.72 0.59
CA GLN A 113 5.80 0.58 1.00
C GLN A 113 6.93 1.57 1.19
N MET A 114 6.80 2.74 0.57
CA MET A 114 7.72 3.85 0.78
C MET A 114 7.59 4.42 2.20
N GLY A 115 8.68 4.90 2.77
CA GLY A 115 8.65 5.71 3.99
C GLY A 115 8.36 7.18 3.69
N TYR A 116 8.11 7.98 4.72
CA TYR A 116 8.00 9.42 4.54
C TYR A 116 9.38 10.07 4.46
N ALA A 117 9.69 10.69 3.31
CA ALA A 117 10.93 11.44 3.17
C ALA A 117 11.06 12.51 4.26
N LYS A 118 12.26 12.65 4.82
CA LYS A 118 12.56 13.75 5.75
C LYS A 118 12.65 15.05 4.97
N GLY A 119 11.82 16.02 5.33
CA GLY A 119 11.77 17.26 4.58
C GLY A 119 10.68 18.21 5.02
N ILE A 120 10.63 19.29 4.24
CA ILE A 120 9.66 20.38 4.30
C ILE A 120 8.96 20.33 2.94
N PHE A 121 7.64 20.26 2.95
CA PHE A 121 6.82 20.17 1.76
C PHE A 121 5.78 21.27 1.83
N VAL A 122 6.00 22.37 1.11
CA VAL A 122 5.09 23.51 1.14
C VAL A 122 3.91 23.19 0.21
N SER A 123 2.68 23.39 0.69
CA SER A 123 1.52 23.25 -0.18
C SER A 123 1.52 24.40 -1.18
N GLU A 124 1.27 24.11 -2.46
CA GLU A 124 1.25 25.11 -3.54
C GLU A 124 2.58 25.90 -3.61
N GLU A 125 3.68 25.17 -3.86
CA GLU A 125 4.99 25.77 -4.11
C GLU A 125 4.91 26.82 -5.24
N ASP A 126 5.68 27.90 -5.12
CA ASP A 126 5.72 29.04 -6.07
C ASP A 126 4.40 29.83 -6.25
N ARG A 127 3.41 29.68 -5.36
CA ARG A 127 2.19 30.48 -5.44
C ARG A 127 2.44 31.98 -5.23
N THR A 128 1.69 32.80 -5.97
CA THR A 128 1.60 34.24 -5.74
C THR A 128 0.38 34.56 -4.88
N ILE A 129 0.56 35.36 -3.84
CA ILE A 129 -0.54 35.82 -2.96
C ILE A 129 -0.76 37.31 -3.22
N SER A 130 -1.97 37.67 -3.64
CA SER A 130 -2.38 39.07 -3.81
C SER A 130 -2.90 39.61 -2.48
N LEU A 131 -2.34 40.73 -2.03
CA LEU A 131 -2.70 41.36 -0.76
C LEU A 131 -3.30 42.75 -1.03
N GLU A 132 -4.50 42.98 -0.50
CA GLU A 132 -5.20 44.27 -0.58
C GLU A 132 -4.64 45.22 0.48
N ASN A 133 -3.78 46.18 0.11
CA ASN A 133 -3.16 47.13 1.06
C ASN A 133 -4.18 47.91 1.94
N SER A 134 -5.41 48.08 1.44
CA SER A 134 -6.52 48.76 2.11
C SER A 134 -7.30 47.87 3.08
N ALA A 135 -6.95 46.58 3.21
CA ALA A 135 -7.63 45.65 4.10
C ALA A 135 -7.60 46.15 5.55
N LYS A 136 -8.68 45.85 6.28
CA LYS A 136 -8.79 46.17 7.71
C LYS A 136 -7.68 45.46 8.48
N LEU A 137 -7.20 46.08 9.55
CA LEU A 137 -6.05 45.60 10.32
C LEU A 137 -6.20 44.14 10.76
N GLU A 138 -7.39 43.74 11.20
CA GLU A 138 -7.69 42.37 11.64
C GLU A 138 -7.71 41.32 10.51
N GLU A 139 -7.75 41.74 9.25
CA GLU A 139 -7.75 40.89 8.06
C GLU A 139 -6.36 40.84 7.40
N ARG A 140 -5.36 41.55 7.93
CA ARG A 140 -4.00 41.64 7.36
C ARG A 140 -3.12 40.43 7.69
N PHE A 141 -3.60 39.24 7.35
CA PHE A 141 -2.82 38.02 7.47
C PHE A 141 -3.13 37.02 6.37
N PHE A 142 -2.24 36.06 6.18
CA PHE A 142 -2.50 34.86 5.39
C PHE A 142 -1.82 33.64 6.02
N GLU A 143 -2.33 32.45 5.68
CA GLU A 143 -1.76 31.18 6.11
C GLU A 143 -1.06 30.47 4.94
N VAL A 144 0.14 29.96 5.19
CA VAL A 144 0.80 28.98 4.33
C VAL A 144 0.66 27.61 4.96
N THR A 145 0.11 26.66 4.22
CA THR A 145 0.00 25.27 4.68
C THR A 145 1.23 24.50 4.19
N MET A 146 1.78 23.64 5.04
CA MET A 146 2.93 22.79 4.69
C MET A 146 2.92 21.51 5.51
N MET A 147 3.71 20.53 5.08
CA MET A 147 4.02 19.33 5.87
C MET A 147 5.50 19.31 6.22
N ALA A 148 5.84 18.97 7.47
CA ALA A 148 7.23 18.72 7.86
C ALA A 148 7.36 17.65 8.95
N ASN A 149 8.47 16.91 8.90
CA ASN A 149 8.95 15.96 9.92
C ASN A 149 10.38 16.28 10.37
N VAL A 150 10.88 17.46 10.02
CA VAL A 150 12.21 17.95 10.41
C VAL A 150 12.06 19.29 11.12
N ASN A 151 13.06 19.63 11.93
CA ASN A 151 13.17 20.99 12.46
C ASN A 151 13.47 21.96 11.32
N PHE A 152 12.80 23.11 11.34
CA PHE A 152 12.98 24.16 10.35
C PHE A 152 12.82 25.53 11.01
N ASP A 153 13.39 26.54 10.37
CA ASP A 153 13.17 27.95 10.69
C ASP A 153 12.65 28.66 9.45
N VAL A 154 11.74 29.61 9.66
CA VAL A 154 11.18 30.45 8.60
C VAL A 154 11.91 31.78 8.60
N ARG A 155 12.34 32.23 7.42
CA ARG A 155 12.92 33.56 7.20
C ARG A 155 12.12 34.28 6.13
N VAL A 156 11.80 35.54 6.39
CA VAL A 156 11.17 36.43 5.42
C VAL A 156 12.26 37.31 4.83
N ASN A 157 12.42 37.27 3.51
CA ASN A 157 13.39 38.08 2.79
C ASN A 157 12.66 38.93 1.74
N ASN A 158 13.05 40.19 1.62
CA ASN A 158 12.60 41.03 0.52
C ASN A 158 13.33 40.63 -0.77
N LEU A 159 12.58 40.60 -1.87
CA LEU A 159 13.15 40.42 -3.19
C LEU A 159 13.74 41.75 -3.70
N PRO A 160 14.77 41.72 -4.55
CA PRO A 160 15.30 42.93 -5.17
C PRO A 160 14.28 43.54 -6.15
N ASP A 161 14.26 44.87 -6.21
CA ASP A 161 13.55 45.65 -7.22
C ASP A 161 14.24 45.53 -8.60
N GLU A 162 13.63 46.09 -9.65
CA GLU A 162 14.15 46.03 -11.02
C GLU A 162 15.57 46.61 -11.17
N ASP A 163 15.95 47.57 -10.32
CA ASP A 163 17.28 48.18 -10.29
C ASP A 163 18.31 47.41 -9.44
N GLY A 164 17.89 46.28 -8.86
CA GLY A 164 18.71 45.42 -8.01
C GLY A 164 18.82 45.89 -6.55
N THR A 165 18.14 46.96 -6.16
CA THR A 165 18.08 47.39 -4.75
C THR A 165 17.16 46.48 -3.95
N VAL A 166 17.50 46.21 -2.68
CA VAL A 166 16.67 45.41 -1.77
C VAL A 166 16.20 46.33 -0.65
N SER A 167 14.89 46.45 -0.47
CA SER A 167 14.32 47.25 0.63
C SER A 167 14.60 46.60 1.99
N ASP A 168 14.98 47.42 2.97
CA ASP A 168 15.13 47.00 4.38
C ASP A 168 13.79 47.01 5.15
N LYS A 169 12.67 47.38 4.51
CA LYS A 169 11.36 47.47 5.17
C LYS A 169 10.82 46.08 5.53
N GLU A 170 10.63 45.81 6.81
CA GLU A 170 9.98 44.58 7.32
C GLU A 170 8.45 44.67 7.26
N TRP A 171 7.89 44.60 6.04
CA TRP A 171 6.44 44.68 5.82
C TRP A 171 5.71 43.35 6.03
N LEU A 172 6.41 42.21 6.01
CA LEU A 172 5.84 40.87 6.17
C LEU A 172 6.51 40.17 7.35
N LYS A 173 5.70 39.64 8.27
CA LYS A 173 6.18 39.04 9.52
C LYS A 173 5.61 37.64 9.69
N TYR A 174 6.51 36.66 9.82
CA TYR A 174 6.11 35.32 10.25
C TYR A 174 5.86 35.33 11.76
N LYS A 175 4.63 34.99 12.16
CA LYS A 175 4.31 34.78 13.56
C LYS A 175 4.78 33.39 13.96
N LYS A 176 5.92 33.34 14.66
CA LYS A 176 6.48 32.07 15.16
C LYS A 176 5.56 31.47 16.21
N GLU A 177 4.63 30.65 15.76
CA GLU A 177 4.07 29.62 16.60
C GLU A 177 5.19 28.62 16.81
N THR A 178 5.60 28.38 18.06
CA THR A 178 6.65 27.42 18.40
C THR A 178 5.98 26.16 18.87
N PRO A 179 5.77 25.15 18.03
CA PRO A 179 5.27 23.92 18.54
C PRO A 179 6.50 23.05 18.82
N ASN A 180 6.53 22.50 20.02
CA ASN A 180 7.57 21.55 20.41
C ASN A 180 7.29 20.25 19.67
N TYR A 181 8.25 19.81 18.85
CA TYR A 181 7.99 18.71 17.96
C TYR A 181 9.06 17.64 18.03
N ASP A 182 8.72 16.58 18.76
CA ASP A 182 9.13 15.24 18.39
C ASP A 182 8.22 14.78 17.24
N TYR A 183 8.67 14.97 16.00
CA TYR A 183 7.87 14.70 14.81
C TYR A 183 7.82 13.21 14.44
N GLY A 184 8.68 12.36 15.04
CA GLY A 184 8.97 11.05 14.46
C GLY A 184 9.35 11.19 12.97
N ASP A 185 9.10 10.14 12.18
CA ASP A 185 9.35 10.21 10.73
C ASP A 185 8.12 10.64 9.92
N ARG A 186 6.92 10.73 10.51
CA ARG A 186 5.69 11.10 9.80
C ARG A 186 5.52 12.63 9.72
N PRO A 187 5.42 13.23 8.52
CA PRO A 187 5.20 14.65 8.35
C PRO A 187 3.88 15.09 8.97
N ARG A 188 3.90 16.23 9.65
CA ARG A 188 2.70 16.85 10.23
C ARG A 188 2.28 18.04 9.40
N LEU A 189 0.97 18.20 9.25
CA LEU A 189 0.38 19.40 8.68
C LEU A 189 0.60 20.59 9.60
N LEU A 190 1.09 21.68 9.03
CA LEU A 190 1.43 22.93 9.70
C LEU A 190 0.76 24.08 8.95
N LYS A 191 0.29 25.06 9.72
CA LYS A 191 -0.22 26.33 9.20
C LYS A 191 0.70 27.44 9.70
N LEU A 192 1.45 28.04 8.80
CA LEU A 192 2.32 29.16 9.11
C LEU A 192 1.54 30.46 8.92
N HIS A 193 1.42 31.23 9.99
CA HIS A 193 0.71 32.50 10.00
C HIS A 193 1.65 33.65 9.67
N PHE A 194 1.29 34.46 8.68
CA PHE A 194 2.03 35.65 8.29
C PHE A 194 1.13 36.88 8.41
N ASP A 195 1.58 37.85 9.19
CA ASP A 195 0.97 39.18 9.27
C ASP A 195 1.68 40.13 8.31
N TRP A 196 0.96 41.06 7.71
CA TRP A 196 1.55 42.08 6.84
C TRP A 196 1.11 43.50 7.24
N ASP A 197 2.04 44.44 7.11
CA ASP A 197 1.84 45.86 7.38
C ASP A 197 1.72 46.64 6.06
N ASP A 198 1.08 47.82 6.11
CA ASP A 198 0.97 48.64 4.91
C ASP A 198 2.34 49.12 4.41
N GLN A 199 2.45 49.16 3.09
CA GLN A 199 3.71 49.59 2.48
C GLN A 199 3.86 51.12 2.47
N HIS A 200 2.88 51.89 2.95
CA HIS A 200 2.85 53.37 2.83
C HIS A 200 2.92 54.13 4.17
N GLY A 201 3.12 53.45 5.30
CA GLY A 201 3.61 54.08 6.53
C GLY A 201 5.06 54.54 6.43
#